data_AF-A0A954KTQ7-F1
#
_entry.id   AF-A0A954KTQ7-F1
#
_cell.length_a   1.000
_cell.length_b   1.000
_cell.length_c   1.000
_cell.angle_alpha   90.00
_cell.angle_beta   90.00
_cell.angle_gamma   90.00
#
_symmetry.space_group_name_H-M   'P 1'
#
loop_
_entity.id
_entity.type
_entity.pdbx_description
1 polymer ?
#
loop_
_entity_poly.entity_id
_entity_poly.type
_entity_poly.pdbx_seq_one_letter_code
_entity_poly.pdbx_strand_id
1 'polypeptide(L)' 'MFNYELVAILLMIIGLVVLIFEILIPSGGIIGIVAGGCLIGSFWAAWMAWWDTSPLIFWIYVCSLIIFIPATVGG' A
#
# COMPACT_ATOMS: atom_id res chain seq x y z
N MET A 1 20.73 -2.71 -8.75
CA MET A 1 20.32 -1.97 -7.54
C MET A 1 18.82 -2.17 -7.39
N PHE A 2 18.34 -2.64 -6.24
CA PHE A 2 16.90 -2.85 -6.03
C PHE A 2 16.23 -1.48 -5.88
N ASN A 3 15.23 -1.16 -6.71
CA ASN A 3 14.56 0.15 -6.66
C ASN A 3 13.36 0.06 -5.69
N TYR A 4 13.60 0.40 -4.43
CA TYR A 4 12.59 0.33 -3.36
C TYR A 4 11.45 1.33 -3.57
N GLU A 5 11.73 2.48 -4.19
CA GLU A 5 10.75 3.54 -4.48
C GLU A 5 9.65 3.01 -5.40
N LEU A 6 10.05 2.36 -6.50
CA LEU A 6 9.14 1.75 -7.46
C LEU A 6 8.33 0.63 -6.82
N VAL A 7 8.97 -0.23 -6.01
CA VAL A 7 8.27 -1.32 -5.31
C VAL A 7 7.24 -0.78 -4.32
N ALA A 8 7.58 0.27 -3.58
CA ALA A 8 6.68 0.94 -2.64
C ALA A 8 5.47 1.60 -3.33
N ILE A 9 5.62 2.09 -4.56
CA ILE A 9 4.50 2.68 -5.28
C ILE A 9 3.65 1.59 -5.95
N LEU A 10 4.28 0.59 -6.58
CA LEU A 10 3.58 -0.49 -7.27
C LEU A 10 2.78 -1.37 -6.31
N LEU A 11 3.37 -1.78 -5.18
CA LEU A 11 2.66 -2.60 -4.20
C LEU A 11 1.50 -1.84 -3.55
N MET A 12 1.60 -0.52 -3.40
CA MET A 12 0.50 0.30 -2.91
C MET A 12 -0.65 0.28 -3.91
N ILE A 13 -0.38 0.58 -5.18
CA ILE A 13 -1.40 0.59 -6.23
C ILE A 13 -2.04 -0.80 -6.36
N ILE A 14 -1.24 -1.86 -6.42
CA ILE A 14 -1.74 -3.24 -6.49
C ILE A 14 -2.58 -3.57 -5.26
N GLY A 15 -2.09 -3.25 -4.05
CA GLY A 15 -2.80 -3.50 -2.80
C GLY A 15 -4.16 -2.80 -2.77
N LEU A 16 -4.23 -1.52 -3.18
CA LEU A 16 -5.48 -0.77 -3.26
C LEU A 16 -6.43 -1.36 -4.32
N VAL A 17 -5.94 -1.72 -5.51
CA VAL A 17 -6.75 -2.34 -6.56
C VAL A 17 -7.31 -3.70 -6.10
N VAL A 18 -6.48 -4.53 -5.48
CA VAL A 18 -6.91 -5.83 -4.91
C VAL A 18 -7.94 -5.60 -3.80
N LEU A 19 -7.78 -4.56 -2.98
CA LEU A 19 -8.76 -4.21 -1.94
C LEU A 19 -10.13 -3.83 -2.53
N ILE A 20 -10.16 -3.10 -3.66
CA ILE A 20 -11.42 -2.83 -4.39
C ILE A 20 -12.10 -4.14 -4.80
N PHE A 21 -11.32 -5.13 -5.26
CA PHE A 21 -11.88 -6.42 -5.67
C PHE A 21 -12.52 -7.21 -4.54
N GLU A 22 -12.08 -7.06 -3.27
CA GLU A 22 -12.78 -7.69 -2.13
C GLU A 22 -14.21 -7.16 -1.97
N ILE A 23 -14.43 -5.88 -2.28
CA ILE A 23 -15.76 -5.25 -2.18
C ILE A 23 -16.68 -5.73 -3.30
N LEU A 24 -16.12 -5.91 -4.51
CA LEU A 24 -16.87 -6.37 -5.68
C LEU A 24 -17.13 -7.88 -5.66
N ILE A 25 -16.18 -8.66 -5.12
CA ILE A 25 -16.21 -10.11 -5.06
C ILE A 25 -16.07 -10.50 -3.58
N PRO A 26 -17.18 -10.64 -2.84
CA PRO A 26 -17.13 -10.96 -1.42
C PRO A 26 -16.48 -12.33 -1.23
N SER A 27 -15.18 -12.31 -0.90
CA SER A 27 -14.31 -13.49 -0.91
C SER A 27 -14.20 -14.14 0.47
N GLY A 28 -14.86 -13.54 1.47
CA GLY A 28 -14.69 -13.92 2.87
C GLY A 28 -13.36 -13.46 3.46
N GLY A 29 -12.75 -12.41 2.88
CA GLY A 29 -11.51 -11.80 3.38
C GLY A 29 -10.21 -12.38 2.82
N ILE A 30 -10.25 -13.36 1.91
CA ILE A 30 -9.05 -13.91 1.27
C ILE A 30 -8.36 -12.84 0.42
N ILE A 31 -9.12 -12.09 -0.37
CA ILE A 31 -8.59 -10.98 -1.18
C ILE A 31 -8.07 -9.87 -0.25
N GLY A 32 -8.75 -9.61 0.87
CA GLY A 32 -8.31 -8.70 1.92
C GLY A 32 -6.94 -9.06 2.51
N ILE A 33 -6.67 -10.35 2.75
CA ILE A 33 -5.35 -10.82 3.21
C ILE A 33 -4.27 -10.54 2.15
N VAL A 34 -4.56 -10.80 0.86
CA VAL A 34 -3.62 -10.52 -0.23
C VAL A 34 -3.35 -9.02 -0.35
N ALA A 35 -4.39 -8.19 -0.32
CA ALA A 35 -4.28 -6.74 -0.31
C ALA A 35 -3.44 -6.25 0.87
N GLY A 36 -3.68 -6.77 2.07
CA GLY A 36 -2.90 -6.47 3.27
C GLY A 36 -1.43 -6.83 3.12
N GLY A 37 -1.12 -8.00 2.55
CA GLY A 37 0.24 -8.40 2.24
C GLY A 37 0.95 -7.44 1.28
N CYS A 38 0.27 -7.01 0.22
CA CYS A 38 0.77 -5.99 -0.69
C CYS A 38 1.06 -4.67 0.04
N LEU A 39 0.11 -4.16 0.83
CA LEU A 39 0.24 -2.88 1.53
C LEU A 39 1.36 -2.90 2.61
N ILE A 40 1.52 -4.02 3.34
CA ILE A 40 2.61 -4.20 4.30
C ILE A 40 3.98 -4.21 3.57
N GLY A 41 4.09 -4.99 2.48
CA GLY A 41 5.30 -5.00 1.67
C GLY A 41 5.62 -3.64 1.06
N SER A 42 4.57 -2.90 0.69
CA SER A 42 4.65 -1.54 0.20
C SER A 42 5.23 -0.57 1.23
N PHE A 43 4.72 -0.63 2.46
CA PHE A 43 5.19 0.19 3.58
C PHE A 43 6.65 -0.13 3.92
N TRP A 44 7.02 -1.41 3.93
CA TRP A 44 8.41 -1.82 4.17
C TRP A 44 9.37 -1.32 3.09
N ALA A 45 8.97 -1.37 1.82
CA ALA A 45 9.75 -0.80 0.74
C ALA A 45 9.88 0.73 0.86
N ALA A 46 8.82 1.43 1.26
CA ALA A 46 8.88 2.88 1.50
C ALA A 46 9.83 3.24 2.65
N TRP A 47 9.85 2.43 3.71
CA TRP A 47 10.81 2.59 4.81
C TRP A 47 12.25 2.49 4.31
N MET A 48 12.57 1.44 3.56
CA MET A 48 13.90 1.24 2.99
C MET A 48 14.29 2.33 1.98
N ALA A 49 13.32 2.91 1.27
CA ALA A 49 13.57 3.96 0.29
C ALA A 49 13.85 5.33 0.93
N TRP A 50 13.04 5.71 1.93
CA TRP A 50 12.91 7.12 2.33
C TRP A 50 13.15 7.40 3.81
N TRP A 51 13.19 6.40 4.69
CA TRP A 51 13.35 6.67 6.13
C TRP A 51 14.64 7.41 6.47
N ASP A 52 15.78 6.96 5.95
CA ASP A 52 17.09 7.58 6.23
C ASP A 52 17.47 8.69 5.24
N THR A 53 16.93 8.65 4.01
CA THR A 53 17.31 9.58 2.94
C THR A 53 16.44 10.83 2.91
N SER A 54 15.12 10.68 3.07
CA SER A 54 14.15 11.77 3.02
C SER A 54 12.91 11.44 3.86
N PRO A 55 12.99 11.65 5.19
CA PRO A 55 11.91 11.31 6.11
C PRO A 55 10.57 12.00 5.77
N LEU A 56 10.63 13.20 5.16
CA LEU A 56 9.43 13.91 4.73
C LEU A 56 8.66 13.15 3.65
N ILE A 57 9.35 12.56 2.67
CA ILE A 57 8.71 11.77 1.61
C ILE A 57 8.09 10.51 2.20
N PHE A 58 8.78 9.85 3.15
CA PHE A 58 8.23 8.71 3.87
C PHE A 58 6.90 9.08 4.57
N TRP A 59 6.85 10.19 5.30
CA TRP A 59 5.62 10.60 5.98
C TRP A 59 4.49 11.01 5.03
N ILE A 60 4.80 11.64 3.89
CA ILE A 60 3.80 11.90 2.84
C ILE A 60 3.23 10.59 2.30
N TYR A 61 4.08 9.58 2.09
CA TYR A 61 3.64 8.25 1.68
C TYR A 61 2.75 7.58 2.73
N VAL A 62 3.13 7.65 4.03
CA VAL A 62 2.29 7.12 5.13
C VAL A 62 0.94 7.82 5.20
N CYS A 63 0.90 9.16 5.08
CA CYS A 63 -0.35 9.91 5.00
C CYS A 63 -1.20 9.46 3.81
N SER A 64 -0.58 9.14 2.67
CA SER A 64 -1.27 8.63 1.49
C SER A 64 -1.92 7.27 1.76
N LEU A 65 -1.27 6.35 2.48
CA LEU A 65 -1.88 5.09 2.90
C LEU A 65 -3.08 5.31 3.85
N ILE A 66 -2.94 6.22 4.81
CA ILE A 66 -4.01 6.56 5.78
C ILE A 66 -5.23 7.16 5.07
N ILE A 67 -5.05 7.88 3.97
CA ILE A 67 -6.15 8.46 3.19
C ILE A 67 -6.74 7.44 2.21
N PHE A 68 -5.89 6.77 1.43
CA PHE A 68 -6.36 5.93 0.33
C PHE A 68 -6.95 4.60 0.78
N ILE A 69 -6.46 3.99 1.87
CA ILE A 69 -7.05 2.74 2.36
C ILE A 69 -8.52 2.95 2.75
N PRO A 70 -8.89 3.90 3.64
CA PRO A 70 -10.30 4.18 3.94
C PRO A 70 -11.11 4.62 2.73
N ALA A 71 -10.54 5.47 1.85
CA ALA A 71 -11.23 5.90 0.64
C ALA A 71 -11.56 4.73 -0.31
N THR A 72 -10.79 3.64 -0.23
CA THR A 72 -11.01 2.45 -1.05
C THR A 72 -12.13 1.56 -0.52
N VAL A 73 -12.28 1.42 0.81
CA VAL A 73 -13.31 0.57 1.44
C VAL A 73 -14.58 1.28 1.88
N GLY A 74 -14.49 2.56 2.21
CA GLY A 74 -15.56 3.33 2.84
C GLY A 74 -16.05 4.52 2.03
N GLY A 75 -15.80 4.53 0.71
CA GLY A 75 -16.29 5.58 -0.20
C GLY A 75 -17.77 5.90 -0.02
#